data_AF-A0A8K0QZ82-F1
#
_entry.id   AF-A0A8K0QZ82-F1
#
_cell.length_a   1.000
_cell.length_b   1.000
_cell.length_c   1.000
_cell.angle_alpha   90.00
_cell.angle_beta   90.00
_cell.angle_gamma   90.00
#
_symmetry.space_group_name_H-M   'P 1'
#
loop_
_entity.id
_entity.type
_entity.pdbx_description
1 polymer ?
#
loop_
_entity_poly.entity_id
_entity_poly.type
_entity_poly.pdbx_seq_one_letter_code
_entity_poly.pdbx_strand_id
1 'polypeptide(L)'
;MLNHVLGGLKTTLHIHPNKIDHNVRPQPYCMAGPAHNQSQCAILTRLSAELRLLVYEAMLTQSNQLLHIVYCEAIDVLYNANTFSLKGAQGIIRFHSMVTPLNWDMIRHVNLSTVFKVPMAISPALKSIPPEYYSAWERACTLIGTLSGLRILNIDMTIWNYYDYRTTNTMEDKALMSILSPLRVLQINSLQVELNIELPHTVKLALEPYNFDVVQRHRPYNARVFRQA
;
A
#
# COMPACT_ATOMS: atom_id res chain seq x y z
N MET A 1 49.44 -32.70 -32.38
CA MET A 1 48.42 -33.66 -31.91
C MET A 1 47.25 -32.88 -31.32
N LEU A 2 46.08 -33.05 -31.92
CA LEU A 2 44.71 -32.92 -31.38
C LEU A 2 44.19 -31.56 -30.83
N ASN A 3 43.52 -30.84 -31.74
CA ASN A 3 42.15 -30.29 -31.71
C ASN A 3 41.30 -30.41 -30.42
N HIS A 4 40.60 -29.32 -30.06
CA HIS A 4 39.13 -29.22 -29.90
C HIS A 4 38.76 -27.75 -29.59
N VAL A 5 38.19 -26.97 -30.52
CA VAL A 5 36.74 -26.77 -30.80
C VAL A 5 35.95 -26.23 -29.60
N LEU A 6 35.74 -24.91 -29.58
CA LEU A 6 34.56 -24.29 -28.96
C LEU A 6 33.92 -23.38 -30.01
N GLY A 7 32.75 -23.82 -30.45
CA GLY A 7 31.92 -23.20 -31.47
C GLY A 7 31.14 -22.02 -30.91
N GLY A 8 30.72 -21.17 -31.83
CA GLY A 8 30.05 -19.92 -31.57
C GLY A 8 28.57 -20.07 -31.21
N LEU A 9 28.06 -19.01 -30.60
CA LEU A 9 26.70 -18.50 -30.76
C LEU A 9 26.76 -16.99 -30.46
N LYS A 10 27.03 -16.20 -31.50
CA LYS A 10 26.77 -14.75 -31.52
C LYS A 10 25.44 -14.56 -32.26
N THR A 11 24.37 -14.34 -31.51
CA THR A 11 23.07 -13.91 -32.05
C THR A 11 23.17 -12.43 -32.41
N THR A 12 23.43 -12.15 -33.68
CA THR A 12 23.30 -10.80 -34.26
C THR A 12 21.82 -10.61 -34.64
N LEU A 13 21.10 -9.81 -33.84
CA LEU A 13 19.74 -9.40 -34.18
C LEU A 13 19.82 -8.26 -35.21
N HIS A 14 19.72 -8.60 -36.50
CA HIS A 14 19.57 -7.61 -37.56
C HIS A 14 18.15 -7.05 -37.53
N ILE A 15 17.99 -5.87 -36.93
CA ILE A 15 16.77 -5.08 -37.01
C ILE A 15 16.75 -4.43 -38.40
N HIS A 16 15.87 -4.89 -39.27
CA HIS A 16 15.55 -4.17 -40.50
C HIS A 16 14.85 -2.85 -40.13
N PRO A 17 15.33 -1.69 -40.60
CA PRO A 17 14.58 -0.46 -40.47
C PRO A 17 13.35 -0.56 -41.38
N ASN A 18 12.19 -0.83 -40.78
CA ASN A 18 10.91 -0.59 -41.43
C ASN A 18 10.87 0.90 -41.81
N LYS A 19 10.63 1.18 -43.09
CA LYS A 19 10.28 2.52 -43.57
C LYS A 19 9.06 2.97 -42.78
N ILE A 20 9.26 3.91 -41.87
CA ILE A 20 8.18 4.61 -41.18
C ILE A 20 7.58 5.56 -42.22
N ASP A 21 6.40 5.20 -42.71
CA ASP A 21 5.61 6.06 -43.58
C ASP A 21 4.99 7.15 -42.70
N HIS A 22 5.63 8.33 -42.65
CA HIS A 22 5.24 9.45 -41.79
C HIS A 22 3.93 10.15 -42.20
N ASN A 23 3.15 9.58 -43.12
CA ASN A 23 1.95 10.22 -43.67
C ASN A 23 0.62 9.53 -43.34
N VAL A 24 0.61 8.49 -42.49
CA VAL A 24 -0.65 7.91 -42.02
C VAL A 24 -1.07 8.62 -40.74
N ARG A 25 -1.98 9.60 -40.84
CA ARG A 25 -2.74 10.06 -39.66
C ARG A 25 -3.48 8.83 -39.10
N PRO A 26 -3.28 8.46 -37.83
CA PRO A 26 -4.05 7.37 -37.24
C PRO A 26 -5.52 7.75 -37.33
N GLN A 27 -6.28 7.00 -38.13
CA GLN A 27 -7.73 7.09 -38.11
C GLN A 27 -8.17 6.74 -36.68
N PRO A 28 -8.93 7.61 -36.00
CA PRO A 28 -9.52 7.23 -34.73
C PRO A 28 -10.36 5.99 -35.00
N TYR A 29 -9.95 4.86 -34.44
CA TYR A 29 -10.75 3.65 -34.40
C TYR A 29 -11.98 3.95 -33.53
N CYS A 30 -13.00 4.57 -34.15
CA CYS A 30 -14.35 4.54 -33.63
C CYS A 30 -14.81 3.08 -33.73
N MET A 31 -14.51 2.31 -32.69
CA MET A 31 -15.11 1.01 -32.47
C MET A 31 -16.62 1.24 -32.35
N ALA A 32 -17.36 1.12 -33.45
CA ALA A 32 -18.81 1.11 -33.50
C ALA A 32 -19.37 -0.21 -32.94
N GLY A 33 -18.83 -0.66 -31.80
CA GLY A 33 -19.32 -1.78 -31.04
C GLY A 33 -20.40 -1.33 -30.05
N PRO A 34 -21.28 -2.24 -29.61
CA PRO A 34 -22.23 -1.94 -28.55
C PRO A 34 -21.49 -1.44 -27.30
N ALA A 35 -21.97 -0.33 -26.74
CA ALA A 35 -21.44 0.22 -25.51
C ALA A 35 -21.37 -0.88 -24.44
N HIS A 36 -20.17 -1.07 -23.89
CA HIS A 36 -19.96 -2.06 -22.85
C HIS A 36 -20.72 -1.65 -21.59
N ASN A 37 -21.46 -2.58 -20.99
CA ASN A 37 -22.24 -2.31 -19.80
C ASN A 37 -21.28 -1.94 -18.66
N GLN A 38 -21.58 -0.87 -17.92
CA GLN A 38 -20.78 -0.45 -16.75
C GLN A 38 -20.59 -1.58 -15.72
N SER A 39 -21.50 -2.55 -15.70
CA SER A 39 -21.39 -3.77 -14.88
C SER A 39 -20.14 -4.62 -15.19
N GLN A 40 -19.49 -4.39 -16.33
CA GLN A 40 -18.27 -5.07 -16.74
C GLN A 40 -17.01 -4.45 -16.12
N CYS A 41 -17.10 -3.23 -15.56
CA CYS A 41 -15.98 -2.61 -14.87
C CYS A 41 -16.07 -2.88 -13.35
N ALA A 42 -15.20 -3.75 -12.85
CA ALA A 42 -15.15 -4.15 -11.44
C ALA A 42 -14.87 -2.97 -10.49
N ILE A 43 -14.19 -1.92 -10.96
CA ILE A 43 -13.93 -0.70 -10.19
C ILE A 43 -15.21 0.15 -10.11
N LEU A 44 -15.82 0.49 -11.25
CA LEU A 44 -16.99 1.37 -11.28
C LEU A 44 -18.20 0.75 -10.57
N THR A 45 -18.35 -0.57 -10.62
CA THR A 45 -19.43 -1.28 -9.91
C THR A 45 -19.31 -1.23 -8.38
N ARG A 46 -18.11 -0.98 -7.85
CA ARG A 46 -17.85 -0.88 -6.41
C ARG A 46 -17.85 0.57 -5.88
N LEU A 47 -17.81 1.57 -6.77
CA LEU A 47 -17.88 2.97 -6.39
C LEU A 47 -19.32 3.40 -6.10
N SER A 48 -19.50 4.29 -5.12
CA SER A 48 -20.80 4.94 -4.90
C SER A 48 -21.23 5.70 -6.15
N ALA A 49 -22.52 6.01 -6.26
CA ALA A 49 -23.03 6.80 -7.37
C ALA A 49 -22.33 8.17 -7.45
N GLU A 50 -22.06 8.83 -6.30
CA GLU A 50 -21.38 10.13 -6.31
C GLU A 50 -19.94 10.05 -6.80
N LEU A 51 -19.17 9.04 -6.36
CA LEU A 51 -17.78 8.87 -6.81
C LEU A 51 -17.70 8.54 -8.30
N ARG A 52 -18.64 7.75 -8.82
CA ARG A 52 -18.76 7.51 -10.26
C ARG A 52 -19.02 8.81 -11.02
N LEU A 53 -19.93 9.65 -10.51
CA LEU A 53 -20.25 10.93 -11.14
C LEU A 53 -19.04 11.88 -11.15
N LEU A 54 -18.26 11.96 -10.06
CA LEU A 54 -17.03 12.77 -10.03
C LEU A 54 -15.97 12.27 -11.02
N VAL A 55 -15.82 10.95 -11.15
CA VAL A 55 -14.93 10.36 -12.17
C VAL A 55 -15.44 10.72 -13.57
N TYR A 56 -16.74 10.57 -13.84
CA TYR A 56 -17.30 10.93 -15.13
C TYR A 56 -17.18 12.43 -15.43
N GLU A 57 -17.43 13.31 -14.46
CA GLU A 57 -17.32 14.75 -14.61
C GLU A 57 -15.88 15.20 -14.93
N ALA A 58 -14.91 14.66 -14.20
CA ALA A 58 -13.49 14.89 -14.48
C ALA A 58 -13.07 14.37 -15.86
N MET A 59 -13.65 13.26 -16.32
CA MET A 59 -13.35 12.66 -17.62
C MET A 59 -14.04 13.40 -18.78
N LEU A 60 -15.28 13.84 -18.59
CA LEU A 60 -16.12 14.47 -19.64
C LEU A 60 -15.77 15.94 -19.88
N THR A 61 -15.11 16.61 -18.93
CA THR A 61 -14.63 17.98 -19.10
C THR A 61 -13.42 18.10 -20.05
N GLN A 62 -12.78 16.98 -20.42
CA GLN A 62 -11.73 16.96 -21.44
C GLN A 62 -12.29 16.45 -22.78
N SER A 63 -12.81 17.38 -23.59
CA SER A 63 -13.63 17.10 -24.77
C SER A 63 -12.93 16.42 -25.96
N ASN A 64 -11.69 15.91 -25.81
CA ASN A 64 -10.89 15.40 -26.93
C ASN A 64 -10.16 14.07 -26.69
N GLN A 65 -10.42 13.36 -25.58
CA GLN A 65 -9.83 12.03 -25.37
C GLN A 65 -10.90 10.93 -25.33
N LEU A 66 -10.67 9.87 -26.10
CA LEU A 66 -11.46 8.64 -26.05
C LEU A 66 -11.39 8.06 -24.63
N LEU A 67 -12.55 7.85 -24.02
CA LEU A 67 -12.75 7.44 -22.62
C LEU A 67 -11.88 6.25 -22.18
N HIS A 68 -11.47 5.37 -23.12
CA HIS A 68 -10.60 4.22 -22.85
C HIS A 68 -9.12 4.55 -22.62
N ILE A 69 -8.60 5.63 -23.23
CA ILE A 69 -7.18 6.01 -23.14
C ILE A 69 -6.91 6.73 -21.81
N VAL A 70 -7.88 7.49 -21.31
CA VAL A 70 -7.70 8.31 -20.11
C VAL A 70 -7.59 7.47 -18.84
N TYR A 71 -8.21 6.28 -18.79
CA TYR A 71 -8.09 5.40 -17.63
C TYR A 71 -6.67 4.87 -17.42
N CYS A 72 -5.89 4.65 -18.48
CA CYS A 72 -4.52 4.13 -18.32
C CYS A 72 -3.60 5.18 -17.68
N GLU A 73 -3.70 6.44 -18.12
CA GLU A 73 -2.95 7.55 -17.54
C GLU A 73 -3.42 7.85 -16.10
N ALA A 74 -4.73 7.79 -15.86
CA ALA A 74 -5.29 7.99 -14.53
C ALA A 74 -4.90 6.88 -13.54
N ILE A 75 -4.78 5.62 -13.98
CA ILE A 75 -4.28 4.51 -13.15
C ILE A 75 -2.84 4.77 -12.73
N ASP A 76 -2.00 5.21 -13.67
CA ASP A 76 -0.60 5.54 -13.38
C ASP A 76 -0.51 6.63 -12.29
N VAL A 77 -1.22 7.74 -12.47
CA VAL A 77 -1.30 8.82 -11.47
C VAL A 77 -1.87 8.31 -10.14
N LEU A 78 -2.95 7.52 -10.18
CA LEU A 78 -3.62 7.00 -8.98
C LEU A 78 -2.68 6.20 -8.10
N TYR A 79 -1.88 5.29 -8.65
CA TYR A 79 -1.03 4.40 -7.84
C TYR A 79 0.40 4.92 -7.64
N ASN A 80 0.96 5.65 -8.62
CA ASN A 80 2.33 6.14 -8.53
C ASN A 80 2.46 7.48 -7.81
N ALA A 81 1.52 8.40 -7.98
CA ALA A 81 1.64 9.76 -7.45
C ALA A 81 0.92 9.98 -6.11
N ASN A 82 -0.09 9.16 -5.78
CA ASN A 82 -0.88 9.35 -4.57
C ASN A 82 -0.28 8.63 -3.35
N THR A 83 -0.74 9.06 -2.17
CA THR A 83 -0.48 8.39 -0.90
C THR A 83 -1.75 7.72 -0.38
N PHE A 84 -1.72 6.41 -0.23
CA PHE A 84 -2.86 5.64 0.27
C PHE A 84 -2.87 5.64 1.79
N SER A 85 -3.90 6.23 2.39
CA SER A 85 -4.07 6.26 3.84
C SER A 85 -5.01 5.16 4.30
N LEU A 86 -4.50 4.20 5.07
CA LEU A 86 -5.21 2.99 5.50
C LEU A 86 -5.25 2.92 7.03
N LYS A 87 -6.31 2.30 7.57
CA LYS A 87 -6.53 2.14 9.01
C LYS A 87 -6.43 0.68 9.43
N GLY A 88 -5.42 0.38 10.22
CA GLY A 88 -5.14 -0.94 10.79
C GLY A 88 -4.88 -2.03 9.76
N ALA A 89 -4.62 -3.23 10.26
CA ALA A 89 -4.35 -4.41 9.47
C ALA A 89 -5.54 -4.81 8.59
N GLN A 90 -6.76 -4.67 9.12
CA GLN A 90 -7.98 -4.98 8.36
C GLN A 90 -8.16 -4.05 7.16
N GLY A 91 -7.77 -2.77 7.28
CA GLY A 91 -7.77 -1.83 6.15
C GLY A 91 -6.86 -2.33 5.02
N ILE A 92 -5.65 -2.75 5.36
CA ILE A 92 -4.68 -3.32 4.41
C ILE A 92 -5.23 -4.61 3.77
N ILE A 93 -5.69 -5.56 4.57
CA ILE A 93 -6.18 -6.87 4.10
C ILE A 93 -7.38 -6.68 3.16
N ARG A 94 -8.32 -5.81 3.51
CA ARG A 94 -9.48 -5.50 2.65
C ARG A 94 -9.04 -4.78 1.39
N PHE A 95 -8.17 -3.78 1.50
CA PHE A 95 -7.66 -3.04 0.34
C PHE A 95 -6.97 -3.96 -0.65
N HIS A 96 -6.07 -4.84 -0.18
CA HIS A 96 -5.43 -5.87 -1.01
C HIS A 96 -6.46 -6.77 -1.73
N SER A 97 -7.57 -7.15 -1.07
CA SER A 97 -8.62 -7.97 -1.71
C SER A 97 -9.44 -7.25 -2.80
N MET A 98 -9.35 -5.92 -2.87
CA MET A 98 -10.10 -5.10 -3.83
C MET A 98 -9.25 -4.63 -5.01
N VAL A 99 -7.93 -4.58 -4.83
CA VAL A 99 -6.97 -4.14 -5.85
C VAL A 99 -6.47 -5.38 -6.62
N THR A 100 -6.33 -5.26 -7.94
CA THR A 100 -5.75 -6.33 -8.75
C THR A 100 -4.26 -6.49 -8.43
N PRO A 101 -3.65 -7.68 -8.60
CA PRO A 101 -2.22 -7.86 -8.34
C PRO A 101 -1.34 -6.84 -9.10
N LEU A 102 -1.67 -6.57 -10.37
CA LEU A 102 -0.96 -5.57 -11.18
C LEU A 102 -0.99 -4.17 -10.55
N ASN A 103 -2.17 -3.74 -10.09
CA ASN A 103 -2.33 -2.41 -9.50
C ASN A 103 -1.74 -2.34 -8.08
N TRP A 104 -1.70 -3.47 -7.36
CA TRP A 104 -1.08 -3.56 -6.05
C TRP A 104 0.41 -3.20 -6.15
N ASP A 105 1.13 -3.80 -7.09
CA ASP A 105 2.56 -3.54 -7.34
C ASP A 105 2.86 -2.10 -7.84
N MET A 106 1.84 -1.37 -8.26
CA MET A 106 2.01 0.04 -8.67
C MET A 106 2.00 1.02 -7.49
N ILE A 107 1.55 0.61 -6.29
CA ILE A 107 1.48 1.50 -5.12
C ILE A 107 2.88 1.92 -4.68
N ARG A 108 3.11 3.23 -4.55
CA ARG A 108 4.42 3.79 -4.15
C ARG A 108 4.46 4.36 -2.74
N HIS A 109 3.35 4.91 -2.25
CA HIS A 109 3.33 5.62 -0.97
C HIS A 109 2.12 5.17 -0.13
N VAL A 110 2.38 4.70 1.08
CA VAL A 110 1.34 4.26 2.01
C VAL A 110 1.53 4.94 3.35
N ASN A 111 0.44 5.46 3.90
CA ASN A 111 0.33 5.87 5.28
C ASN A 111 -0.61 4.88 5.98
N LEU A 112 -0.12 4.27 7.05
CA LEU A 112 -0.90 3.34 7.85
C LEU A 112 -1.06 3.90 9.25
N SER A 113 -2.29 3.97 9.75
CA SER A 113 -2.57 4.31 11.15
C SER A 113 -3.14 3.11 11.89
N THR A 114 -2.57 2.74 13.03
CA THR A 114 -3.03 1.60 13.84
C THR A 114 -2.95 1.87 15.34
N VAL A 115 -3.74 1.11 16.11
CA VAL A 115 -3.82 1.25 17.57
C VAL A 115 -3.74 -0.13 18.21
N PHE A 116 -2.74 -0.34 19.07
CA PHE A 116 -2.59 -1.56 19.85
C PHE A 116 -3.06 -1.35 21.29
N LYS A 117 -3.80 -2.31 21.83
CA LYS A 117 -4.07 -2.39 23.27
C LYS A 117 -3.14 -3.40 23.90
N VAL A 118 -2.63 -3.03 25.06
CA VAL A 118 -1.71 -3.82 25.88
C VAL A 118 -2.18 -3.87 27.33
N PRO A 119 -1.92 -4.97 28.05
CA PRO A 119 -1.24 -6.18 27.56
C PRO A 119 -2.10 -6.96 26.55
N MET A 120 -1.41 -7.71 25.68
CA MET A 120 -2.02 -8.47 24.57
C MET A 120 -3.17 -9.38 25.02
N ALA A 121 -3.07 -9.94 26.24
CA ALA A 121 -4.08 -10.84 26.83
C ALA A 121 -5.45 -10.18 27.04
N ILE A 122 -5.50 -8.85 27.20
CA ILE A 122 -6.75 -8.13 27.47
C ILE A 122 -7.43 -7.69 26.19
N SER A 123 -6.76 -7.73 25.02
CA SER A 123 -7.35 -7.31 23.75
C SER A 123 -8.56 -8.19 23.42
N PRO A 124 -9.80 -7.76 23.72
CA PRO A 124 -10.95 -8.61 23.50
C PRO A 124 -11.26 -8.53 22.01
N ALA A 125 -11.87 -9.59 21.45
CA ALA A 125 -12.37 -9.62 20.08
C ALA A 125 -13.59 -8.70 19.87
N LEU A 126 -13.53 -7.46 20.38
CA LEU A 126 -14.57 -6.46 20.21
C LEU A 126 -14.64 -6.10 18.72
N LYS A 127 -15.84 -6.28 18.18
CA LYS A 127 -16.12 -6.21 16.73
C LYS A 127 -16.11 -4.78 16.15
N SER A 128 -16.00 -3.75 16.99
CA SER A 128 -15.96 -2.35 16.55
C SER A 128 -14.62 -1.74 16.93
N ILE A 129 -13.75 -1.50 15.93
CA ILE A 129 -12.62 -0.56 15.81
C ILE A 129 -12.14 0.13 17.12
N PRO A 130 -10.83 0.41 17.29
CA PRO A 130 -9.70 -0.47 17.63
C PRO A 130 -9.85 -1.12 19.03
N PRO A 131 -9.12 -2.22 19.31
CA PRO A 131 -7.69 -2.40 19.01
C PRO A 131 -7.39 -3.38 17.86
N GLU A 132 -6.16 -3.29 17.36
CA GLU A 132 -5.59 -4.19 16.37
C GLU A 132 -5.52 -5.64 16.88
N TYR A 133 -5.68 -6.59 15.95
CA TYR A 133 -5.42 -8.00 16.20
C TYR A 133 -3.99 -8.33 15.77
N TYR A 134 -3.17 -8.81 16.69
CA TYR A 134 -1.74 -9.09 16.44
C TYR A 134 -1.52 -10.06 15.27
N SER A 135 -2.34 -11.11 15.14
CA SER A 135 -2.26 -12.03 14.01
C SER A 135 -2.68 -11.41 12.68
N ALA A 136 -3.67 -10.51 12.69
CA ALA A 136 -4.03 -9.74 11.51
C ALA A 136 -2.91 -8.78 11.12
N TRP A 137 -2.26 -8.18 12.12
CA TRP A 137 -1.13 -7.28 11.92
C TRP A 137 0.06 -7.95 11.24
N GLU A 138 0.44 -9.13 11.71
CA GLU A 138 1.47 -9.94 11.07
C GLU A 138 1.11 -10.23 9.60
N ARG A 139 -0.12 -10.69 9.36
CA ARG A 139 -0.63 -10.93 7.99
C ARG A 139 -0.59 -9.67 7.14
N ALA A 140 -0.97 -8.51 7.67
CA ALA A 140 -0.93 -7.24 6.95
C ALA A 140 0.50 -6.85 6.60
N CYS A 141 1.47 -7.04 7.50
CA CYS A 141 2.89 -6.83 7.20
C CYS A 141 3.37 -7.75 6.09
N THR A 142 2.97 -9.03 6.09
CA THR A 142 3.29 -9.95 4.98
C THR A 142 2.73 -9.45 3.64
N LEU A 143 1.48 -8.97 3.61
CA LEU A 143 0.87 -8.41 2.39
C LEU A 143 1.56 -7.11 1.94
N ILE A 144 1.94 -6.24 2.87
CA ILE A 144 2.74 -5.05 2.54
C ILE A 144 4.09 -5.46 1.97
N GLY A 145 4.70 -6.51 2.51
CA GLY A 145 5.96 -7.07 1.99
C GLY A 145 5.86 -7.60 0.55
N THR A 146 4.66 -7.87 0.03
CA THR A 146 4.49 -8.22 -1.39
C THR A 146 4.41 -7.00 -2.31
N LEU A 147 4.33 -5.78 -1.78
CA LEU A 147 4.39 -4.55 -2.57
C LEU A 147 5.83 -4.30 -3.04
N SER A 148 6.23 -5.00 -4.10
CA SER A 148 7.54 -4.86 -4.75
C SER A 148 7.85 -3.42 -5.15
N GLY A 149 6.78 -2.66 -5.37
CA GLY A 149 6.82 -1.28 -5.80
C GLY A 149 6.88 -0.21 -4.73
N LEU A 150 6.70 -0.55 -3.45
CA LEU A 150 6.50 0.43 -2.38
C LEU A 150 7.81 1.18 -2.10
N ARG A 151 7.74 2.51 -2.10
CA ARG A 151 8.90 3.39 -1.87
C ARG A 151 8.92 3.95 -0.46
N ILE A 152 7.76 4.41 0.00
CA ILE A 152 7.60 5.06 1.30
C ILE A 152 6.45 4.40 2.04
N LEU A 153 6.74 3.94 3.25
CA LEU A 153 5.74 3.48 4.20
C LEU A 153 5.89 4.27 5.51
N ASN A 154 4.87 5.05 5.83
CA ASN A 154 4.78 5.70 7.13
C ASN A 154 3.74 4.99 7.98
N ILE A 155 4.12 4.58 9.19
CA ILE A 155 3.24 3.89 10.12
C ILE A 155 3.09 4.77 11.35
N ASP A 156 1.87 5.27 11.56
CA ASP A 156 1.48 5.96 12.78
C ASP A 156 0.83 4.96 13.74
N MET A 157 1.49 4.70 14.87
CA MET A 157 1.10 3.65 15.78
C MET A 157 0.88 4.21 17.18
N THR A 158 -0.36 4.09 17.66
CA THR A 158 -0.73 4.41 19.04
C THR A 158 -0.77 3.14 19.87
N ILE A 159 0.04 3.08 20.91
CA ILE A 159 0.04 1.98 21.87
C ILE A 159 -0.68 2.45 23.13
N TRP A 160 -1.77 1.77 23.47
CA TRP A 160 -2.64 2.09 24.59
C TRP A 160 -2.51 1.06 25.71
N ASN A 161 -1.87 1.46 26.80
CA ASN A 161 -1.82 0.72 28.05
C ASN A 161 -3.17 0.75 28.77
N TYR A 162 -3.81 -0.42 28.87
CA TYR A 162 -5.11 -0.59 29.51
C TYR A 162 -5.08 -0.23 31.00
N TYR A 163 -3.99 -0.58 31.69
CA TYR A 163 -3.85 -0.35 33.12
C TYR A 163 -3.48 1.08 33.47
N ASP A 164 -2.84 1.78 32.55
CA ASP A 164 -2.41 3.15 32.81
C ASP A 164 -2.33 3.98 31.52
N TYR A 165 -3.45 4.63 31.22
CA TYR A 165 -3.53 5.56 30.09
C TYR A 165 -2.93 6.94 30.42
N ARG A 166 -2.53 7.19 31.67
CA ARG A 166 -2.07 8.50 32.15
C ARG A 166 -0.57 8.57 32.35
N THR A 167 0.10 7.47 32.62
CA THR A 167 1.54 7.46 32.86
C THR A 167 2.31 6.84 31.70
N THR A 168 3.54 7.27 31.56
CA THR A 168 4.58 6.68 30.71
C THR A 168 5.10 5.36 31.30
N ASN A 169 4.23 4.55 31.91
CA ASN A 169 4.65 3.30 32.53
C ASN A 169 5.44 2.45 31.54
N THR A 170 6.53 1.89 32.05
CA THR A 170 7.42 0.99 31.31
C THR A 170 6.59 -0.14 30.70
N MET A 171 6.48 -0.13 29.39
CA MET A 171 5.85 -1.20 28.64
C MET A 171 6.74 -2.43 28.67
N GLU A 172 6.15 -3.61 28.79
CA GLU A 172 6.89 -4.85 28.67
C GLU A 172 7.50 -4.96 27.27
N ASP A 173 8.83 -5.14 27.21
CA ASP A 173 9.58 -5.32 25.97
C ASP A 173 8.94 -6.37 25.06
N LYS A 174 8.46 -7.48 25.64
CA LYS A 174 7.79 -8.57 24.91
C LYS A 174 6.59 -8.06 24.11
N ALA A 175 5.75 -7.20 24.70
CA ALA A 175 4.58 -6.67 24.02
C ALA A 175 4.96 -5.74 22.86
N LEU A 176 5.97 -4.89 23.05
CA LEU A 176 6.50 -4.02 22.01
C LEU A 176 7.12 -4.81 20.87
N MET A 177 7.91 -5.85 21.20
CA MET A 177 8.50 -6.73 20.21
C MET A 177 7.44 -7.47 19.40
N SER A 178 6.34 -7.94 20.01
CA SER A 178 5.23 -8.55 19.27
C SER A 178 4.52 -7.60 18.30
N ILE A 179 4.59 -6.29 18.54
CA ILE A 179 4.02 -5.27 17.66
C ILE A 179 5.01 -4.90 16.53
N LEU A 180 6.29 -4.76 16.85
CA LEU A 180 7.30 -4.21 15.93
C LEU A 180 8.03 -5.28 15.12
N SER A 181 8.12 -6.53 15.62
CA SER A 181 8.82 -7.60 14.91
C SER A 181 8.21 -7.97 13.55
N PRO A 182 6.88 -7.89 13.31
CA PRO A 182 6.35 -8.15 11.98
C PRO A 182 6.87 -7.19 10.90
N LEU A 183 7.31 -5.98 11.27
CA LEU A 183 7.86 -5.01 10.33
C LEU A 183 9.21 -5.44 9.74
N ARG A 184 9.88 -6.40 10.36
CA ARG A 184 11.19 -6.92 9.92
C ARG A 184 11.16 -7.60 8.56
N VAL A 185 9.98 -8.08 8.13
CA VAL A 185 9.82 -8.72 6.82
C VAL A 185 9.76 -7.70 5.69
N LEU A 186 9.62 -6.41 6.02
CA LEU A 186 9.47 -5.34 5.05
C LEU A 186 10.83 -4.90 4.52
N GLN A 187 11.04 -5.09 3.22
CA GLN A 187 12.24 -4.65 2.51
C GLN A 187 11.93 -3.38 1.70
N ILE A 188 11.65 -2.28 2.41
CA ILE A 188 11.21 -1.01 1.81
C ILE A 188 12.32 0.02 1.91
N ASN A 189 12.47 0.88 0.91
CA ASN A 189 13.51 1.90 0.85
C ASN A 189 13.41 2.93 1.98
N SER A 190 12.19 3.33 2.35
CA SER A 190 11.92 4.27 3.44
C SER A 190 10.74 3.76 4.27
N LEU A 191 11.04 3.31 5.48
CA LEU A 191 10.05 2.90 6.48
C LEU A 191 10.23 3.75 7.73
N GLN A 192 9.21 4.55 8.04
CA GLN A 192 9.16 5.35 9.26
C GLN A 192 8.01 4.86 10.15
N VAL A 193 8.32 4.63 11.42
CA VAL A 193 7.37 4.21 12.44
C VAL A 193 7.28 5.31 13.49
N GLU A 194 6.12 5.98 13.55
CA GLU A 194 5.80 6.96 14.57
C GLU A 194 5.12 6.27 15.76
N LEU A 195 5.63 6.49 16.97
CA LEU A 195 5.09 5.94 18.22
C LEU A 195 4.71 7.05 19.20
N ASN A 196 3.63 6.82 19.96
CA ASN A 196 3.19 7.71 21.04
C ASN A 196 3.97 7.51 22.37
N ILE A 197 4.89 6.57 22.41
CA ILE A 197 5.69 6.20 23.59
C ILE A 197 7.18 6.23 23.25
N GLU A 198 8.02 6.37 24.26
CA GLU A 198 9.45 6.13 24.11
C GLU A 198 9.73 4.63 24.08
N LEU A 199 10.57 4.16 23.14
CA LEU A 199 11.03 2.78 23.14
C LEU A 199 12.08 2.54 24.24
N PRO A 200 11.93 1.48 25.06
CA PRO A 200 12.98 1.01 25.94
C PRO A 200 14.29 0.74 25.18
N HIS A 201 15.43 0.97 25.82
CA HIS A 201 16.75 0.80 25.18
C HIS A 201 16.98 -0.63 24.67
N THR A 202 16.52 -1.63 25.41
CA THR A 202 16.54 -3.05 25.04
C THR A 202 15.79 -3.32 23.73
N VAL A 203 14.61 -2.72 23.56
CA VAL A 203 13.82 -2.80 22.32
C VAL A 203 14.52 -2.06 21.17
N LYS A 204 15.07 -0.87 21.42
CA LYS A 204 15.85 -0.12 20.41
C LYS A 204 17.02 -0.96 19.87
N LEU A 205 17.83 -1.54 20.76
CA LEU A 205 18.95 -2.42 20.38
C LEU A 205 18.47 -3.66 19.60
N ALA A 206 17.36 -4.26 20.01
CA ALA A 206 16.79 -5.41 19.31
C ALA A 206 16.19 -5.07 17.93
N LEU A 207 16.05 -3.78 17.60
CA LEU A 207 15.53 -3.29 16.32
C LEU A 207 16.61 -2.64 15.43
N GLU A 208 17.77 -2.30 15.98
CA GLU A 208 18.90 -1.69 15.26
C GLU A 208 19.29 -2.42 13.95
N PRO A 209 19.24 -3.77 13.85
CA PRO A 209 19.58 -4.45 12.59
C PRO A 209 18.58 -4.24 11.45
N TYR A 210 17.45 -3.54 11.66
CA TYR A 210 16.38 -3.39 10.67
C TYR A 210 16.35 -1.99 10.06
N ASN A 211 15.95 -1.93 8.79
CA ASN A 211 15.92 -0.71 7.99
C ASN A 211 14.65 0.11 8.24
N PHE A 212 14.37 0.50 9.49
CA PHE A 212 13.32 1.48 9.76
C PHE A 212 13.63 2.43 10.90
N ASP A 213 13.19 3.67 10.70
CA ASP A 213 13.35 4.75 11.67
C ASP A 213 12.16 4.78 12.62
N VAL A 214 12.43 4.75 13.91
CA VAL A 214 11.41 4.97 14.93
C VAL A 214 11.47 6.41 15.41
N VAL A 215 10.36 7.14 15.25
CA VAL A 215 10.20 8.51 15.72
C VAL A 215 9.18 8.53 16.84
N GLN A 216 9.55 9.09 17.99
CA GLN A 216 8.60 9.36 19.05
C GLN A 216 7.86 10.68 18.76
N ARG A 217 6.53 10.64 18.81
CA ARG A 217 5.72 11.87 18.79
C ARG A 217 4.66 11.81 19.87
N HIS A 218 4.49 12.92 20.57
CA HIS A 218 3.44 13.00 21.59
C HIS A 218 2.07 13.07 20.92
N ARG A 219 1.35 11.94 20.92
CA ARG A 219 -0.05 11.85 20.47
C ARG A 219 -0.92 11.26 21.57
N PRO A 220 -1.61 12.10 22.36
CA PRO A 220 -2.56 11.60 23.34
C PRO A 220 -3.71 10.88 22.62
N TYR A 221 -4.07 9.69 23.10
CA TYR A 221 -5.18 8.93 22.55
C TYR A 221 -6.49 9.73 22.66
N ASN A 222 -7.09 10.06 21.52
CA ASN A 222 -8.37 10.74 21.47
C ASN A 222 -9.51 9.76 21.16
N ALA A 223 -10.10 9.20 22.22
CA ALA A 223 -11.20 8.25 22.11
C ALA A 223 -12.40 8.76 21.28
N ARG A 224 -12.63 10.09 21.21
CA ARG A 224 -13.75 10.67 20.47
C ARG A 224 -13.52 10.59 18.96
N VAL A 225 -12.31 10.93 18.51
CA VAL A 225 -11.93 10.86 17.09
C VAL A 225 -12.02 9.43 16.56
N PHE A 226 -11.64 8.45 17.38
CA PHE A 226 -11.66 7.04 16.97
C PHE A 226 -13.06 6.41 16.90
N ARG A 227 -14.06 6.94 17.61
CA ARG A 227 -15.43 6.38 17.60
C ARG A 227 -16.29 6.87 16.43
N GLN A 228 -15.85 7.90 15.69
CA GLN A 228 -16.64 8.56 14.65
C GLN A 228 -16.37 8.05 13.22
N ALA A 229 -15.48 7.07 13.06
CA ALA A 229 -15.12 6.47 11.78
C ALA A 229 -15.60 5.01 11.71
#